data_AF-A0A453JSL0-F1
#
_entry.id   AF-A0A453JSL0-F1
#
_cell.length_a   1.000
_cell.length_b   1.000
_cell.length_c   1.000
_cell.angle_alpha   90.00
_cell.angle_beta   90.00
_cell.angle_gamma   90.00
#
_symmetry.space_group_name_H-M   'P 1'
#
loop_
_entity.id
_entity.type
_entity.pdbx_description
1 polymer ?
#
loop_
_entity_poly.entity_id
_entity_poly.type
_entity_poly.pdbx_seq_one_letter_code
_entity_poly.pdbx_strand_id
1 'polypeptide(L)'
;DCGNPIKRTREAITVSNFDLIGPEFWENHQYILGEASDYLCLGGKEKYGYEYVKKFDNIHRLPYSNWTIVRISACQFDQFSLIHSFDKPNDETALRLMNACASLMMEQFPDIIFGYGFDNEYSFVFQEKTELYQRDER
;
A
#
# COMPACT_ATOMS: atom_id res chain seq x y z
N ASP A 1 -1.95 33.03 -21.87
CA ASP A 1 -0.67 32.53 -21.31
C ASP A 1 -0.84 31.12 -20.78
N CYS A 2 -0.49 30.12 -21.60
CA CYS A 2 -0.55 28.72 -21.21
C CYS A 2 0.69 28.42 -20.37
N GLY A 3 0.51 28.30 -19.04
CA GLY A 3 1.59 28.07 -18.09
C GLY A 3 2.44 26.85 -18.45
N ASN A 4 3.76 26.96 -18.28
CA ASN A 4 4.67 25.86 -18.54
C ASN A 4 4.40 24.71 -17.55
N PRO A 5 4.24 23.46 -18.03
CA PRO A 5 4.01 22.33 -17.15
C PRO A 5 5.22 22.10 -16.24
N ILE A 6 4.96 21.98 -14.94
CA ILE A 6 5.99 21.72 -13.93
C ILE A 6 6.54 20.30 -14.15
N LYS A 7 7.74 20.20 -14.71
CA LYS A 7 8.48 18.93 -14.80
C LYS A 7 9.05 18.61 -13.42
N ARG A 8 8.44 17.65 -12.72
CA ARG A 8 9.01 17.05 -11.49
C ARG A 8 9.61 15.70 -11.85
N THR A 9 10.91 15.53 -11.64
CA THR A 9 11.53 14.21 -11.54
C THR A 9 11.03 13.56 -10.26
N ARG A 10 10.08 12.63 -10.37
CA ARG A 10 9.76 11.72 -9.27
C ARG A 10 10.55 10.44 -9.51
N GLU A 11 11.30 9.99 -8.51
CA GLU A 11 11.74 8.61 -8.50
C GLU A 11 10.46 7.75 -8.49
N ALA A 12 10.36 6.85 -9.47
CA ALA A 12 9.33 5.83 -9.43
C ALA A 12 9.67 4.91 -8.27
N ILE A 13 9.06 5.16 -7.11
CA ILE A 13 9.08 4.21 -6.01
C ILE A 13 8.21 3.05 -6.48
N THR A 14 8.86 2.02 -7.02
CA THR A 14 8.22 0.73 -7.20
C THR A 14 7.87 0.24 -5.80
N VAL A 15 6.60 0.34 -5.40
CA VAL A 15 6.14 -0.24 -4.15
C VAL A 15 6.09 -1.75 -4.36
N SER A 16 7.24 -2.39 -4.29
CA SER A 16 7.28 -3.81 -3.96
C SER A 16 6.81 -3.94 -2.51
N ASN A 17 5.93 -4.90 -2.22
CA ASN A 17 5.73 -5.34 -0.84
C ASN A 17 7.07 -5.86 -0.33
N PHE A 18 7.80 -4.98 0.38
CA PHE A 18 9.15 -5.22 0.85
C PHE A 18 9.09 -5.46 2.35
N ASP A 19 9.57 -6.62 2.77
CA ASP A 19 9.70 -6.95 4.20
C ASP A 19 10.81 -6.09 4.81
N LEU A 20 10.44 -4.90 5.30
CA LEU A 20 11.33 -3.95 5.97
C LEU A 20 12.02 -4.56 7.19
N ILE A 21 11.39 -5.55 7.81
CA ILE A 21 11.90 -6.32 8.95
C ILE A 21 12.22 -7.76 8.53
N GLY A 22 12.67 -7.94 7.29
CA GLY A 22 13.14 -9.21 6.78
C GLY A 22 14.47 -9.66 7.40
N PRO A 23 14.97 -10.84 7.02
CA PRO A 23 16.21 -11.39 7.57
C PRO A 23 17.39 -10.41 7.53
N GLU A 24 17.55 -9.68 6.41
CA GLU A 24 18.62 -8.71 6.20
C GLU A 24 18.58 -7.55 7.21
N PHE A 25 17.40 -7.07 7.59
CA PHE A 25 17.25 -6.05 8.61
C PHE A 25 17.79 -6.55 9.96
N TRP A 26 17.42 -7.76 10.38
CA TRP A 26 17.84 -8.33 11.66
C TRP A 26 19.31 -8.75 11.69
N GLU A 27 19.88 -9.13 10.54
CA GLU A 27 21.32 -9.36 10.40
C GLU A 27 22.12 -8.07 10.61
N ASN A 28 21.64 -6.95 10.05
CA ASN A 28 22.31 -5.66 10.17
C ASN A 28 22.06 -4.95 11.51
N HIS A 29 20.99 -5.28 12.22
CA HIS A 29 20.55 -4.59 13.44
C HIS A 29 20.40 -5.52 14.65
N GLN A 30 21.34 -6.44 14.87
CA GLN A 30 21.30 -7.40 15.99
C GLN A 30 21.15 -6.76 17.37
N TYR A 31 21.65 -5.52 17.54
CA TYR A 31 21.57 -4.78 18.80
C TYR A 31 20.13 -4.42 19.22
N ILE A 32 19.15 -4.44 18.30
CA ILE A 32 17.74 -4.13 18.60
C ILE A 32 17.13 -5.16 19.57
N LEU A 33 17.55 -6.43 19.47
CA LEU A 33 17.03 -7.51 20.30
C LEU A 33 17.69 -7.60 21.69
N GLY A 34 18.77 -6.86 21.93
CA GLY A 34 19.46 -6.79 23.23
C GLY A 34 19.77 -8.17 23.84
N GLU A 35 19.67 -8.29 25.17
CA GLU A 35 19.91 -9.53 25.94
C GLU A 35 18.91 -10.66 25.61
N ALA A 36 17.78 -10.35 24.97
CA ALA A 36 16.82 -11.37 24.54
C ALA A 36 17.41 -12.29 23.45
N SER A 37 18.39 -11.81 22.69
CA SER A 37 19.14 -12.64 21.73
C SER A 37 19.89 -13.78 22.44
N ASP A 38 20.53 -13.51 23.58
CA ASP A 38 21.36 -14.49 24.29
C ASP A 38 20.51 -15.57 24.99
N TYR A 39 19.36 -15.19 25.58
CA TYR A 39 18.44 -16.14 26.22
C TYR A 39 17.74 -17.06 25.22
N LEU A 40 17.44 -16.60 24.01
CA LEU A 40 16.80 -17.40 22.97
C LEU A 40 17.78 -18.35 22.25
N CYS A 41 19.10 -18.15 22.40
CA CYS A 41 20.14 -18.96 21.75
C CYS A 41 20.63 -20.19 22.57
N LEU A 42 20.08 -20.44 23.76
CA LEU A 42 20.54 -21.50 24.69
C LEU A 42 20.37 -22.96 24.20
N GLY A 43 19.91 -23.17 22.96
CA GLY A 43 19.70 -24.49 22.34
C GLY A 43 20.69 -24.86 21.22
N GLY A 44 21.74 -24.08 20.95
CA GLY A 44 22.82 -24.45 20.02
C GLY A 44 22.48 -24.47 18.52
N LYS A 45 21.23 -24.19 18.14
CA LYS A 45 20.82 -23.89 16.77
C LYS A 45 19.56 -23.04 16.83
N GLU A 46 19.71 -21.75 16.53
CA GLU A 46 18.80 -20.93 15.70
C GLU A 46 19.07 -19.43 15.91
N LYS A 47 19.60 -18.78 14.88
CA LYS A 47 19.88 -17.34 14.79
C LYS A 47 18.59 -16.52 14.55
N TYR A 48 17.52 -16.78 15.28
CA TYR A 48 16.19 -16.26 14.91
C TYR A 48 15.43 -15.56 16.05
N GLY A 49 16.12 -14.68 16.80
CA GLY A 49 15.46 -13.84 17.82
C GLY A 49 14.33 -12.96 17.27
N TYR A 50 14.28 -12.69 15.96
CA TYR A 50 13.19 -11.94 15.34
C TYR A 50 11.90 -12.73 15.12
N GLU A 51 11.93 -14.07 15.18
CA GLU A 51 10.71 -14.87 15.13
C GLU A 51 9.79 -14.54 16.31
N TYR A 52 10.35 -14.12 17.43
CA TYR A 52 9.60 -13.57 18.55
C TYR A 52 8.79 -12.33 18.14
N VAL A 53 9.38 -11.42 17.37
CA VAL A 53 8.70 -10.20 16.89
C VAL A 53 7.61 -10.55 15.89
N LYS A 54 7.84 -11.54 15.01
CA LYS A 54 6.82 -12.05 14.07
C LYS A 54 5.59 -12.64 14.77
N LYS A 55 5.67 -13.06 16.03
CA LYS A 55 4.49 -13.50 16.80
C LYS A 55 3.52 -12.37 17.13
N PHE A 56 3.98 -11.12 17.10
CA PHE A 56 3.12 -9.94 17.29
C PHE A 56 2.49 -9.44 15.99
N ASP A 57 2.86 -10.02 14.84
CA ASP A 57 2.14 -9.76 13.60
C ASP A 57 0.76 -10.44 13.66
N ASN A 58 -0.25 -9.63 13.93
CA ASN A 58 -1.65 -10.06 13.81
C ASN A 58 -2.03 -10.15 12.33
N ILE A 59 -1.78 -11.29 11.69
CA ILE A 59 -2.15 -11.49 10.28
C ILE A 59 -3.67 -11.43 10.15
N HIS A 60 -4.19 -10.35 9.56
CA HIS A 60 -5.62 -10.16 9.34
C HIS A 60 -5.97 -10.63 7.95
N ARG A 61 -6.20 -11.93 7.80
CA ARG A 61 -6.65 -12.52 6.53
C ARG A 61 -8.14 -12.31 6.35
N LEU A 62 -8.51 -11.73 5.22
CA LEU A 62 -9.92 -11.62 4.83
C LEU A 62 -10.50 -13.02 4.57
N PRO A 63 -11.74 -13.29 4.99
CA PRO A 63 -12.38 -14.59 4.81
C PRO A 63 -12.47 -14.96 3.32
N TYR A 64 -12.32 -16.25 3.03
CA TYR A 64 -12.46 -16.78 1.67
C TYR A 64 -13.86 -16.57 1.11
N SER A 65 -13.98 -16.61 -0.22
CA SER A 65 -15.26 -16.55 -0.92
C SER A 65 -16.09 -15.32 -0.57
N ASN A 66 -15.44 -14.15 -0.50
CA ASN A 66 -16.09 -12.87 -0.25
C ASN A 66 -15.57 -11.82 -1.22
N TRP A 67 -16.48 -10.94 -1.66
CA TRP A 67 -16.16 -9.74 -2.41
C TRP A 67 -15.36 -8.78 -1.53
N THR A 68 -14.16 -8.41 -1.97
CA THR A 68 -13.31 -7.45 -1.27
C THR A 68 -13.38 -6.12 -2.01
N ILE A 69 -13.66 -5.04 -1.28
CA ILE A 69 -13.72 -3.69 -1.82
C ILE A 69 -12.66 -2.85 -1.14
N VAL A 70 -11.71 -2.31 -1.92
CA VAL A 70 -10.70 -1.38 -1.44
C VAL A 70 -11.10 0.02 -1.87
N ARG A 71 -11.36 0.91 -0.90
CA ARG A 71 -11.66 2.32 -1.16
C ARG A 71 -10.45 3.18 -0.83
N ILE A 72 -10.01 3.95 -1.81
CA ILE A 72 -8.94 4.93 -1.68
C ILE A 72 -9.57 6.31 -1.71
N SER A 73 -9.30 7.13 -0.70
CA SER A 73 -9.75 8.52 -0.61
C SER A 73 -8.54 9.44 -0.49
N ALA A 74 -8.55 10.56 -1.19
CA ALA A 74 -7.52 11.58 -1.02
C ALA A 74 -7.64 12.23 0.37
N CYS A 75 -6.57 12.15 1.16
CA CYS A 75 -6.49 12.82 2.45
C CYS A 75 -6.34 14.35 2.26
N GLN A 76 -7.06 15.15 3.06
CA GLN A 76 -7.01 16.62 3.02
C GLN A 76 -7.25 17.22 1.61
N PHE A 77 -8.18 16.62 0.85
CA PHE A 77 -8.43 17.03 -0.53
C PHE A 77 -8.85 18.49 -0.70
N ASP A 78 -9.58 19.06 0.26
CA ASP A 78 -9.96 20.49 0.24
C ASP A 78 -8.72 21.39 0.15
N GLN A 79 -7.74 21.15 1.03
CA GLN A 79 -6.48 21.90 1.06
C GLN A 79 -5.66 21.64 -0.21
N PHE A 80 -5.60 20.39 -0.67
CA PHE A 80 -4.93 20.02 -1.91
C PHE A 80 -5.53 20.76 -3.12
N SER A 81 -6.86 20.76 -3.22
CA SER A 81 -7.59 21.42 -4.31
C SER A 81 -7.38 22.94 -4.30
N LEU A 82 -7.25 23.55 -3.12
CA LEU A 82 -6.96 24.99 -2.98
C LEU A 82 -5.54 25.32 -3.42
N ILE A 83 -4.54 24.56 -2.94
CA ILE A 83 -3.12 24.75 -3.29
C ILE A 83 -2.89 24.60 -4.79
N HIS A 84 -3.61 23.66 -5.42
CA HIS A 84 -3.51 23.38 -6.85
C HIS A 84 -4.52 24.17 -7.70
N SER A 85 -5.32 25.05 -7.10
CA SER A 85 -6.27 25.93 -7.79
C SER A 85 -7.25 25.18 -8.69
N PHE A 86 -7.86 24.12 -8.15
CA PHE A 86 -8.83 23.31 -8.88
C PHE A 86 -10.09 24.10 -9.23
N ASP A 87 -10.60 23.87 -10.44
CA ASP A 87 -11.87 24.43 -10.88
C ASP A 87 -13.03 23.92 -10.01
N LYS A 88 -14.01 24.78 -9.75
CA LYS A 88 -15.21 24.48 -8.93
C LYS A 88 -16.49 24.60 -9.78
N PRO A 89 -17.49 23.71 -9.59
CA PRO A 89 -17.54 22.66 -8.58
C PRO A 89 -16.65 21.46 -8.88
N ASN A 90 -16.29 21.25 -10.15
CA ASN A 90 -15.52 20.09 -10.61
C ASN A 90 -14.33 20.51 -11.46
N ASP A 91 -13.17 19.93 -11.21
CA ASP A 91 -11.98 20.07 -12.04
C ASP A 91 -11.84 18.87 -12.98
N GLU A 92 -12.03 19.10 -14.27
CA GLU A 92 -12.02 18.03 -15.27
C GLU A 92 -10.63 17.38 -15.39
N THR A 93 -9.55 18.15 -15.22
CA THR A 93 -8.18 17.65 -15.34
C THR A 93 -7.85 16.71 -14.18
N ALA A 94 -8.23 17.09 -12.96
CA ALA A 94 -8.06 16.26 -11.78
C ALA A 94 -8.87 14.96 -11.86
N LEU A 95 -10.13 15.03 -12.31
CA LEU A 95 -10.97 13.85 -12.50
C LEU A 95 -10.40 12.91 -13.57
N ARG A 96 -9.92 13.45 -14.70
CA ARG A 96 -9.25 12.66 -15.75
C ARG A 96 -8.00 11.98 -15.23
N LEU A 97 -7.22 12.67 -14.38
CA LEU A 97 -6.05 12.08 -13.74
C LEU A 97 -6.43 10.90 -12.83
N MET A 98 -7.46 11.05 -11.98
CA MET A 98 -7.93 9.95 -11.13
C MET A 98 -8.41 8.76 -11.96
N ASN A 99 -9.17 8.99 -13.02
CA ASN A 99 -9.63 7.94 -13.92
C ASN A 99 -8.47 7.22 -14.63
N ALA A 100 -7.43 7.97 -15.05
CA ALA A 100 -6.24 7.38 -15.65
C ALA A 100 -5.46 6.52 -14.64
N CYS A 101 -5.29 7.00 -13.40
CA CYS A 101 -4.67 6.21 -12.33
C CYS A 101 -5.47 4.94 -12.02
N ALA A 102 -6.79 5.03 -11.93
CA ALA A 102 -7.64 3.88 -11.71
C ALA A 102 -7.58 2.86 -12.85
N SER A 103 -7.52 3.33 -14.10
CA SER A 103 -7.37 2.45 -15.28
C SER A 103 -6.05 1.68 -15.20
N LEU A 104 -4.94 2.34 -14.87
CA LEU A 104 -3.65 1.68 -14.67
C LEU A 104 -3.65 0.68 -13.51
N MET A 105 -4.35 0.98 -12.41
CA MET A 105 -4.52 0.02 -11.31
C MET A 105 -5.25 -1.24 -11.77
N MET A 106 -6.32 -1.10 -12.55
CA MET A 106 -7.07 -2.24 -13.08
C MET A 106 -6.24 -3.05 -14.09
N GLU A 107 -5.37 -2.41 -14.87
CA GLU A 107 -4.42 -3.10 -15.76
C GLU A 107 -3.33 -3.86 -14.97
N GLN A 108 -2.82 -3.26 -13.90
CA GLN A 108 -1.76 -3.84 -13.07
C GLN A 108 -2.25 -4.99 -12.18
N PHE A 109 -3.51 -4.95 -11.74
CA PHE A 109 -4.12 -5.94 -10.85
C PHE A 109 -5.34 -6.58 -11.53
N PRO A 110 -5.15 -7.66 -12.31
CA PRO A 110 -6.23 -8.32 -13.07
C PRO A 110 -7.38 -8.85 -12.21
N ASP A 111 -7.13 -9.05 -10.92
CA ASP A 111 -8.14 -9.48 -9.94
C ASP A 111 -9.18 -8.39 -9.64
N ILE A 112 -8.91 -7.14 -9.99
CA ILE A 112 -9.87 -6.04 -9.91
C ILE A 112 -10.83 -6.14 -11.09
N ILE A 113 -12.09 -6.46 -10.82
CA ILE A 113 -13.11 -6.65 -11.86
C ILE A 113 -13.92 -5.39 -12.16
N PHE A 114 -13.94 -4.44 -11.22
CA PHE A 114 -14.75 -3.24 -11.31
C PHE A 114 -14.15 -2.10 -10.48
N GLY A 115 -14.19 -0.89 -11.03
CA GLY A 115 -13.74 0.32 -10.37
C GLY A 115 -14.80 1.42 -10.47
N TYR A 116 -15.06 2.13 -9.38
CA TYR A 116 -16.00 3.25 -9.34
C TYR A 116 -15.36 4.45 -8.63
N GLY A 117 -15.31 5.60 -9.31
CA GLY A 117 -14.79 6.85 -8.78
C GLY A 117 -15.90 7.88 -8.56
N PHE A 118 -15.82 8.61 -7.45
CA PHE A 118 -16.70 9.74 -7.16
C PHE A 118 -15.94 10.80 -6.36
N ASP A 119 -16.09 12.06 -6.76
CA ASP A 119 -15.39 13.19 -6.15
C ASP A 119 -13.88 12.95 -6.02
N ASN A 120 -13.37 12.77 -4.80
CA ASN A 120 -11.97 12.57 -4.46
C ASN A 120 -11.62 11.13 -4.03
N GLU A 121 -12.51 10.17 -4.29
CA GLU A 121 -12.35 8.77 -3.91
C GLU A 121 -12.57 7.79 -5.08
N TYR A 122 -11.99 6.61 -4.93
CA TYR A 122 -12.13 5.49 -5.87
C TYR A 122 -12.27 4.17 -5.11
N SER A 123 -13.24 3.36 -5.51
CA SER A 123 -13.50 2.02 -4.98
C SER A 123 -13.13 0.97 -6.02
N PHE A 124 -12.35 -0.03 -5.63
CA PHE A 124 -11.94 -1.16 -6.47
C PHE A 124 -12.52 -2.44 -5.89
N VAL A 125 -13.24 -3.19 -6.72
CA VAL A 125 -13.85 -4.47 -6.37
C VAL A 125 -12.98 -5.60 -6.89
N PHE A 126 -12.47 -6.40 -5.97
CA PHE A 126 -11.71 -7.60 -6.29
C PHE A 126 -12.65 -8.80 -6.42
N GLN A 127 -12.28 -9.71 -7.32
CA GLN A 127 -12.99 -10.99 -7.48
C GLN A 127 -13.06 -11.77 -6.16
N GLU A 128 -14.19 -12.44 -5.93
CA GLU A 128 -14.48 -13.19 -4.71
C GLU A 128 -13.37 -14.22 -4.34
N LYS A 129 -12.75 -14.81 -5.37
CA LYS A 129 -11.73 -15.85 -5.28
C LYS A 129 -10.30 -15.31 -5.30
N THR A 130 -10.09 -14.00 -5.17
CA THR A 130 -8.74 -13.43 -5.20
C THR A 130 -7.89 -14.02 -4.07
N GLU A 131 -6.69 -14.45 -4.42
CA GLU A 131 -5.65 -14.86 -3.47
C GLU A 131 -4.51 -13.83 -3.39
N LEU A 132 -4.74 -12.64 -3.97
CA LEU A 132 -3.77 -11.55 -4.00
C LEU A 132 -3.27 -11.27 -2.58
N TYR A 133 -1.95 -11.26 -2.40
CA TYR A 133 -1.27 -11.09 -1.11
C TYR A 133 -1.78 -12.01 0.01
N GLN A 134 -2.19 -13.24 -0.32
CA GLN A 134 -2.79 -14.18 0.66
C GLN A 134 -4.01 -13.61 1.39
N ARG A 135 -4.66 -12.61 0.78
CA ARG A 135 -5.78 -11.85 1.37
C ARG A 135 -5.43 -11.18 2.69
N ASP A 136 -4.15 -10.85 2.91
CA ASP A 136 -3.72 -10.04 4.04
C ASP A 136 -4.21 -8.60 3.83
N GLU A 137 -4.79 -8.01 4.87
CA GLU A 137 -5.31 -6.64 4.85
C GLU A 137 -4.19 -5.59 4.88
N ARG A 138 -2.97 -5.98 5.24
CA ARG A 138 -1.82 -5.08 5.42
C ARG A 138 -0.98 -4.84 4.17
#